data_AF-A0A965VB71-F1
#
_entry.id   AF-A0A965VB71-F1
#
_cell.length_a   1.000
_cell.length_b   1.000
_cell.length_c   1.000
_cell.angle_alpha   90.00
_cell.angle_beta   90.00
_cell.angle_gamma   90.00
#
_symmetry.space_group_name_H-M   'P 1'
#
loop_
_entity.id
_entity.type
_entity.pdbx_description
1 polymer ?
#
loop_
_entity_poly.entity_id
_entity_poly.type
_entity_poly.pdbx_seq_one_letter_code
_entity_poly.pdbx_strand_id
1 'polypeptide(L)' 'MANTFDPYREALVVERHTVWPAECEDWTDSDRDRVAALLHASPQEAAELDYVRQHTGFARVITVTHADLDRVSVA' A
#
# COMPACT_ATOMS: atom_id res chain seq x y z
N MET A 1 4.32 2.04 14.41
CA MET A 1 3.65 0.75 14.71
C MET A 1 2.66 0.56 13.59
N ALA A 2 2.90 -0.37 12.66
CA ALA A 2 2.00 -0.62 11.55
C ALA A 2 0.60 -0.97 12.09
N ASN A 3 -0.45 -0.44 11.46
CA ASN A 3 -1.80 -0.86 11.80
C ASN A 3 -2.09 -2.20 11.11
N THR A 4 -2.54 -3.18 11.88
CA THR A 4 -3.03 -4.46 11.32
C THR A 4 -4.23 -4.21 10.41
N PHE A 5 -4.41 -5.05 9.39
CA PHE A 5 -5.59 -5.04 8.54
C PHE A 5 -6.89 -5.02 9.35
N ASP A 6 -7.74 -4.04 9.09
CA ASP A 6 -9.03 -3.83 9.76
C ASP A 6 -10.15 -3.97 8.71
N PRO A 7 -10.93 -5.07 8.72
CA PRO A 7 -11.99 -5.32 7.73
C PRO A 7 -13.05 -4.22 7.68
N TYR A 8 -13.33 -3.56 8.81
CA TYR A 8 -14.33 -2.50 8.87
C TYR A 8 -13.81 -1.22 8.20
N ARG A 9 -12.56 -0.84 8.47
CA ARG A 9 -11.95 0.32 7.80
C ARG A 9 -11.73 0.06 6.32
N GLU A 10 -11.31 -1.14 5.95
CA GLU A 10 -11.12 -1.56 4.55
C GLU A 10 -12.42 -1.43 3.75
N ALA A 11 -13.55 -1.86 4.30
CA ALA A 11 -14.85 -1.72 3.65
C ALA A 11 -15.28 -0.26 3.38
N LEU A 12 -14.63 0.70 4.06
CA LEU A 12 -14.88 2.13 3.94
C LEU A 12 -13.74 2.88 3.21
N VAL A 13 -12.83 2.15 2.56
CA VAL A 13 -11.75 2.75 1.78
C VAL A 13 -12.29 3.41 0.53
N VAL A 14 -12.00 4.70 0.38
CA VAL A 14 -12.37 5.52 -0.78
C VAL A 14 -11.16 5.97 -1.60
N GLU A 15 -9.96 5.91 -1.01
CA GLU A 15 -8.70 6.31 -1.65
C GLU A 15 -7.59 5.31 -1.32
N ARG A 16 -6.61 5.19 -2.21
CA ARG A 16 -5.43 4.34 -2.05
C ARG A 16 -4.20 5.18 -2.30
N HIS A 17 -3.31 5.22 -1.32
CA HIS A 17 -2.02 5.90 -1.41
C HIS A 17 -0.89 4.91 -1.19
N THR A 18 0.18 5.08 -1.95
CA THR A 18 1.40 4.30 -1.82
C THR A 18 2.55 5.24 -1.51
N VAL A 19 3.21 5.02 -0.37
CA VAL A 19 4.40 5.76 0.03
C VAL A 19 5.61 4.92 -0.34
N TRP A 20 6.51 5.48 -1.13
CA TRP A 20 7.63 4.77 -1.71
C TRP A 20 8.93 5.10 -0.98
N PRO A 21 9.80 4.10 -0.74
CA PRO A 21 11.13 4.34 -0.21
C PRO A 21 11.99 5.08 -1.25
N ALA A 22 13.02 5.78 -0.78
CA ALA A 22 13.90 6.58 -1.63
C ALA A 22 14.62 5.75 -2.71
N GLU A 23 14.88 4.47 -2.47
CA GLU A 23 15.44 3.54 -3.46
C GLU A 23 14.56 3.32 -4.70
N CYS A 24 13.27 3.63 -4.63
CA CYS A 24 12.35 3.57 -5.77
C CYS A 24 12.21 4.92 -6.50
N GLU A 25 13.02 5.93 -6.17
CA GLU A 25 12.95 7.26 -6.81
C GLU A 25 13.27 7.20 -8.32
N ASP A 26 14.20 6.31 -8.70
CA ASP A 26 14.61 6.11 -10.11
C ASP A 26 13.67 5.18 -10.90
N TRP A 27 12.60 4.66 -10.29
CA TRP A 27 11.67 3.76 -10.98
C TRP A 27 10.79 4.53 -11.95
N THR A 28 10.40 3.85 -13.03
CA THR A 28 9.40 4.41 -13.93
C THR A 28 8.04 4.44 -13.24
N ASP A 29 7.19 5.41 -13.63
CA ASP A 29 5.82 5.49 -13.12
C ASP A 29 5.05 4.18 -13.39
N SER A 30 5.29 3.54 -14.55
CA SER A 30 4.68 2.25 -14.90
C SER A 30 5.05 1.11 -13.93
N ASP A 31 6.32 1.05 -13.51
CA ASP A 31 6.77 0.02 -12.55
C ASP A 31 6.17 0.26 -11.17
N ARG A 32 6.15 1.53 -10.74
CA ARG A 32 5.50 1.94 -9.49
C ARG A 32 4.01 1.64 -9.50
N ASP A 33 3.30 1.96 -10.58
CA ASP A 33 1.87 1.69 -10.73
C ASP A 33 1.58 0.18 -10.69
N ARG A 34 2.40 -0.63 -11.39
CA ARG A 34 2.28 -2.10 -11.37
C ARG A 34 2.44 -2.63 -9.95
N VAL A 35 3.49 -2.24 -9.24
CA VAL A 35 3.76 -2.71 -7.89
C VAL A 35 2.70 -2.20 -6.90
N ALA A 36 2.28 -0.93 -6.98
CA ALA A 36 1.18 -0.40 -6.16
C ALA A 36 -0.11 -1.20 -6.35
N ALA A 37 -0.46 -1.54 -7.60
CA ALA A 37 -1.63 -2.35 -7.88
C ALA A 37 -1.55 -3.73 -7.22
N LEU A 38 -0.39 -4.39 -7.29
CA LEU A 38 -0.17 -5.70 -6.65
C LEU A 38 -0.27 -5.61 -5.12
N LEU A 39 0.36 -4.61 -4.50
CA LEU A 39 0.32 -4.41 -3.06
C LEU A 39 -1.12 -4.14 -2.56
N HIS A 40 -1.86 -3.32 -3.30
CA HIS A 40 -3.24 -2.97 -2.97
C HIS A 40 -4.26 -4.08 -3.27
N ALA A 41 -3.88 -5.12 -4.03
CA ALA A 41 -4.72 -6.31 -4.24
C ALA A 41 -4.74 -7.24 -3.02
N SER A 42 -3.66 -7.26 -2.23
CA SER A 42 -3.53 -8.04 -0.99
C SER A 42 -3.06 -7.17 0.18
N PRO A 43 -3.86 -6.17 0.62
CA PRO A 43 -3.45 -5.22 1.66
C PRO A 43 -3.15 -5.88 3.02
N GLN A 44 -3.76 -7.03 3.32
CA GLN A 44 -3.49 -7.79 4.55
C GLN A 44 -2.06 -8.34 4.65
N GLU A 45 -1.34 -8.40 3.54
CA GLU A 45 0.05 -8.85 3.47
C GLU A 45 1.06 -7.70 3.54
N ALA A 46 0.60 -6.44 3.56
CA ALA A 46 1.46 -5.28 3.63
C ALA A 46 2.15 -5.20 4.99
N ALA A 47 3.47 -5.00 4.99
CA ALA A 47 4.25 -4.90 6.23
C ALA A 47 3.89 -3.64 7.03
N GLU A 48 3.66 -2.52 6.32
CA GLU A 48 3.21 -1.26 6.89
C GLU A 48 1.92 -0.78 6.22
N LEU A 49 0.83 -0.92 6.95
CA LEU A 49 -0.52 -0.55 6.52
C LEU A 49 -1.10 0.48 7.48
N ASP A 50 -1.71 1.53 6.92
CA ASP A 50 -2.42 2.55 7.67
C ASP A 50 -3.77 2.86 7.04
N TYR A 51 -4.70 3.27 7.90
CA TYR A 51 -6.01 3.78 7.48
C TYR A 51 -6.16 5.19 8.03
N VAL A 52 -6.11 6.18 7.14
CA VAL A 52 -6.26 7.59 7.49
C VAL A 52 -7.70 8.01 7.28
N ARG A 53 -8.34 8.53 8.34
CA ARG A 53 -9.74 8.98 8.26
C ARG A 53 -9.88 10.11 7.24
N GLN A 54 -10.82 9.95 6.32
CA GLN A 54 -11.26 10.94 5.36
C GLN A 54 -12.66 11.45 5.71
N HIS A 55 -13.09 12.53 5.04
CA HIS A 55 -14.44 13.09 5.23
C HIS A 55 -15.55 12.04 5.01
N THR A 56 -15.41 11.20 3.98
CA THR A 56 -16.44 10.22 3.56
C THR A 56 -16.03 8.75 3.73
N GLY A 57 -14.88 8.47 4.35
CA GLY A 57 -14.36 7.10 4.47
C GLY A 57 -12.96 7.07 5.04
N PHE A 58 -12.12 6.17 4.52
CA PHE A 58 -10.70 6.09 4.83
C PHE A 58 -9.87 6.11 3.55
N ALA A 59 -8.66 6.65 3.66
CA ALA A 59 -7.61 6.40 2.69
C ALA A 59 -6.75 5.27 3.24
N ARG A 60 -6.56 4.23 2.44
CA ARG A 60 -5.60 3.18 2.74
C ARG A 60 -4.23 3.62 2.28
N VAL A 61 -3.28 3.65 3.20
CA VAL A 61 -1.89 4.00 2.92
C VAL A 61 -1.05 2.75 3.12
N ILE A 62 -0.30 2.35 2.10
CA ILE A 62 0.75 1.33 2.22
C ILE A 62 2.09 2.04 2.13
N THR A 63 2.91 1.92 3.16
CA THR A 63 4.31 2.32 3.11
C THR A 63 5.11 1.12 2.62
N VAL A 64 5.68 1.25 1.43
CA VAL A 64 6.37 0.15 0.77
C VAL A 64 7.66 -0.17 1.51
N THR A 65 7.81 -1.43 1.90
CA THR A 65 9.04 -1.95 2.51
C THR A 65 9.78 -2.88 1.55
N HIS A 66 11.04 -3.21 1.82
CA HIS A 66 11.76 -4.24 1.06
C HIS A 66 11.02 -5.58 1.06
N ALA A 67 10.41 -5.97 2.19
CA ALA A 67 9.64 -7.22 2.27
C ALA A 67 8.43 -7.22 1.33
N ASP A 68 7.81 -6.06 1.13
CA ASP A 68 6.73 -5.89 0.16
C ASP A 68 7.24 -6.00 -1.28
N LEU A 69 8.37 -5.36 -1.58
CA LEU A 69 9.00 -5.43 -2.91
C LEU A 69 9.43 -6.87 -3.24
N ASP A 70 10.08 -7.57 -2.32
CA ASP A 70 10.49 -8.96 -2.50
C ASP A 70 9.29 -9.87 -2.78
N ARG A 71 8.16 -9.63 -2.09
CA ARG A 71 6.94 -10.42 -2.25
C ARG A 71 6.30 -10.24 -3.63
N VAL A 72 6.27 -9.02 -4.17
CA VAL A 72 5.57 -8.71 -5.43
C VAL A 72 6.47 -8.65 -6.67
N SER A 73 7.79 -8.66 -6.48
CA SER A 73 8.78 -8.70 -7.57
C SER A 73 9.04 -10.11 -8.13
N VAL A 74 8.52 -11.17 -7.50
CA VAL A 74 8.78 -12.58 -7.87
C VAL A 74 7.78 -13.10 -8.92
N ALA A 75 7.40 -12.29 -9.92
CA ALA A 75 6.44 -12.68 -10.97
C ALA A 75 6.96 -12.50 -12.39
#